data_AF-A0A2V1BVI5-F1
#
_entry.id   AF-A0A2V1BVI5-F1
#
_cell.length_a   1.000
_cell.length_b   1.000
_cell.length_c   1.000
_cell.angle_alpha   90.00
_cell.angle_beta   90.00
_cell.angle_gamma   90.00
#
_symmetry.space_group_name_H-M   'P 1'
#
loop_
_entity.id
_entity.type
_entity.pdbx_description
1 polymer ?
#
loop_
_entity_poly.entity_id
_entity_poly.type
_entity_poly.pdbx_seq_one_letter_code
_entity_poly.pdbx_strand_id
1 'polypeptide(L)'
;MAAPVPVANAAFLNANQHFFEEQKYWFECNNHTKPLPPEGNPPVPTNAEFQASWRTTPFARGPIPMMLRQAPQRAAPTPMTRALINVNPPPETAAEFLDRIVLILKNLRPRFAPRGIGEKATNWKGVKILGKGGSATVSLWEWSSRAKTRPTIDQKRIAVKSITNAVPDLEDEGNFMVALGRARSQHIARILAPPNTLTREDCAREGLDVATWEGIVKRLILEYYPLGTLRDLKKRRRERDFPFQELTLWRIFKCLVDGCSVLSYEQELKVNLRSQAVVPRRAPAEVLVHFDLKSENIFAGTTDDKHFGLPVYKLGDFGLAETFDINPANVIPTDDYEVDENLRERGTKGWLAPEQFTPRWYHSDFLGSPVCGRYGTATNVSPTPTTIWDELCSISICETFAKKSSHNKIICLYMNGPKPTRPFDFVNPDRPTATTFGDRLNEQLFSTTLKNLILECLYEIPANRPTLAALKSKITAVIVSCKAAGFTEDKWYEMELPDEQSVRAAETDAAIALEAARLPVAPVAGNRKGRFRKATLKVTRGGRPV
;
A
#
# COMPACT_ATOMS: atom_id res chain seq x y z
N MET A 1 7.44 -46.64 29.41
CA MET A 1 6.35 -45.66 29.61
C MET A 1 6.55 -44.55 28.60
N ALA A 2 5.75 -44.52 27.53
CA ALA A 2 5.82 -43.52 26.47
C ALA A 2 4.63 -42.55 26.62
N ALA A 3 4.89 -41.25 26.50
CA ALA A 3 3.88 -40.20 26.61
C ALA A 3 2.91 -40.21 25.42
N PRO A 4 1.63 -39.82 25.59
CA PRO A 4 0.63 -39.85 24.53
C PRO A 4 0.86 -38.72 23.51
N VAL A 5 0.79 -39.08 22.23
CA VAL A 5 0.78 -38.16 21.08
C VAL A 5 -0.53 -37.36 21.09
N PRO A 6 -0.51 -36.02 20.89
CA PRO A 6 -1.74 -35.24 20.90
C PRO A 6 -2.56 -35.50 19.64
N VAL A 7 -3.77 -36.01 19.82
CA VAL A 7 -4.79 -36.15 18.78
C VAL A 7 -5.27 -34.74 18.40
N ALA A 8 -5.08 -34.38 17.13
CA ALA A 8 -5.57 -33.12 16.58
C ALA A 8 -7.09 -33.01 16.75
N ASN A 9 -7.53 -31.88 17.33
CA ASN A 9 -8.92 -31.55 17.59
C ASN A 9 -9.70 -31.40 16.26
N ALA A 10 -10.91 -31.97 16.22
CA ALA A 10 -11.82 -32.03 15.07
C ALA A 10 -12.27 -30.65 14.51
N ALA A 11 -11.86 -29.54 15.11
CA ALA A 11 -12.07 -28.18 14.61
C ALA A 11 -11.18 -27.79 13.41
N PHE A 12 -10.14 -28.58 13.08
CA PHE A 12 -9.17 -28.24 12.01
C PHE A 12 -9.63 -28.61 10.58
N LEU A 13 -10.77 -29.31 10.41
CA LEU A 13 -11.12 -29.97 9.14
C LEU A 13 -12.23 -29.30 8.30
N ASN A 14 -12.71 -28.09 8.64
CA ASN A 14 -13.85 -27.46 7.95
C ASN A 14 -13.52 -26.20 7.12
N ALA A 15 -12.46 -26.25 6.31
CA ALA A 15 -12.17 -25.27 5.26
C ALA A 15 -12.35 -25.90 3.86
N ASN A 16 -12.57 -25.05 2.85
CA ASN A 16 -12.86 -25.35 1.44
C ASN A 16 -12.08 -26.58 0.88
N GLN A 17 -12.80 -27.57 0.35
CA GLN A 17 -12.21 -28.82 -0.16
C GLN A 17 -11.18 -28.60 -1.27
N HIS A 18 -11.33 -27.55 -2.09
CA HIS A 18 -10.35 -27.18 -3.12
C HIS A 18 -9.09 -26.51 -2.53
N PHE A 19 -9.21 -25.80 -1.40
CA PHE A 19 -8.07 -25.27 -0.66
C PHE A 19 -7.31 -26.41 0.02
N PHE A 20 -8.03 -27.39 0.58
CA PHE A 20 -7.42 -28.60 1.11
C PHE A 20 -6.77 -29.43 0.02
N GLU A 21 -7.31 -29.56 -1.19
CA GLU A 21 -6.65 -30.33 -2.26
C GLU A 21 -5.37 -29.64 -2.75
N GLU A 22 -5.38 -28.31 -2.90
CA GLU A 22 -4.21 -27.53 -3.30
C GLU A 22 -3.15 -27.48 -2.18
N GLN A 23 -3.54 -27.31 -0.92
CA GLN A 23 -2.62 -27.33 0.23
C GLN A 23 -2.21 -28.74 0.64
N LYS A 24 -3.04 -29.77 0.44
CA LYS A 24 -2.69 -31.18 0.65
C LYS A 24 -1.63 -31.60 -0.34
N TYR A 25 -1.70 -31.14 -1.60
CA TYR A 25 -0.62 -31.31 -2.56
C TYR A 25 0.70 -30.71 -2.03
N TRP A 26 0.71 -29.46 -1.58
CA TRP A 26 1.92 -28.82 -1.04
C TRP A 26 2.37 -29.36 0.33
N PHE A 27 1.44 -29.77 1.20
CA PHE A 27 1.71 -30.34 2.52
C PHE A 27 2.17 -31.80 2.43
N GLU A 28 1.70 -32.56 1.45
CA GLU A 28 2.18 -33.93 1.15
C GLU A 28 3.57 -33.90 0.50
N CYS A 29 3.89 -32.88 -0.31
CA CYS A 29 5.25 -32.66 -0.83
C CYS A 29 6.25 -32.20 0.25
N ASN A 30 5.78 -31.53 1.31
CA ASN A 30 6.65 -30.86 2.30
C ASN A 30 6.77 -31.55 3.68
N ASN A 31 6.12 -32.69 3.92
CA ASN A 31 6.09 -33.32 5.25
C ASN A 31 6.66 -34.76 5.24
N HIS A 32 7.95 -34.90 5.60
CA HIS A 32 8.73 -36.15 5.52
C HIS A 32 8.33 -37.26 6.51
N THR A 33 7.34 -37.04 7.39
CA THR A 33 6.98 -37.97 8.47
C THR A 33 5.65 -38.71 8.27
N LYS A 34 5.02 -38.62 7.10
CA LYS A 34 3.81 -39.42 6.82
C LYS A 34 4.15 -40.81 6.28
N PRO A 35 3.41 -41.86 6.65
CA PRO A 35 3.51 -43.17 6.01
C PRO A 35 3.15 -43.04 4.52
N LEU A 36 3.85 -43.80 3.68
CA LEU A 36 3.63 -43.88 2.23
C LEU A 36 2.14 -44.10 1.90
N PRO A 37 1.64 -43.57 0.77
CA PRO A 37 0.29 -43.87 0.30
C PRO A 37 0.11 -45.40 0.10
N PRO A 38 -1.12 -45.92 0.22
CA PRO A 38 -1.38 -47.35 0.05
C PRO A 38 -0.86 -47.86 -1.30
N GLU A 39 -0.36 -49.10 -1.30
CA GLU A 39 0.24 -49.76 -2.46
C GLU A 39 -0.63 -49.62 -3.71
N GLY A 40 -0.08 -48.99 -4.76
CA GLY A 40 -0.73 -48.87 -6.07
C GLY A 40 -0.69 -47.48 -6.71
N ASN A 41 -0.40 -46.42 -5.95
CA ASN A 41 -0.12 -45.10 -6.52
C ASN A 41 1.39 -44.92 -6.72
N PRO A 42 1.84 -44.33 -7.85
CA PRO A 42 3.24 -43.96 -8.00
C PRO A 42 3.63 -43.03 -6.84
N PRO A 43 4.83 -43.19 -6.26
CA PRO A 43 5.29 -42.34 -5.17
C PRO A 43 5.18 -40.87 -5.61
N VAL A 44 4.60 -40.03 -4.75
CA VAL A 44 4.64 -38.59 -4.96
C VAL A 44 6.11 -38.21 -4.96
N PRO A 45 6.66 -37.64 -6.05
CA PRO A 45 8.07 -37.31 -6.12
C PRO A 45 8.39 -36.35 -4.97
N THR A 46 9.48 -36.64 -4.25
CA THR A 46 10.03 -35.73 -3.25
C THR A 46 10.29 -34.36 -3.88
N ASN A 47 10.37 -33.28 -3.10
CA ASN A 47 10.76 -31.97 -3.63
C ASN A 47 12.07 -32.05 -4.44
N ALA A 48 13.02 -32.90 -4.05
CA ALA A 48 14.25 -33.15 -4.79
C ALA A 48 13.99 -33.83 -6.15
N GLU A 49 13.12 -34.84 -6.21
CA GLU A 49 12.76 -35.53 -7.46
C GLU A 49 11.88 -34.66 -8.37
N PHE A 50 10.97 -33.86 -7.80
CA PHE A 50 10.16 -32.90 -8.54
C PHE A 50 11.04 -31.79 -9.13
N GLN A 51 11.95 -31.22 -8.34
CA GLN A 51 12.92 -30.24 -8.81
C GLN A 51 13.88 -30.84 -9.84
N ALA A 52 14.35 -32.08 -9.67
CA ALA A 52 15.21 -32.76 -10.64
C ALA A 52 14.48 -33.01 -11.97
N SER A 53 13.22 -33.45 -11.93
CA SER A 53 12.35 -33.63 -13.10
C SER A 53 12.13 -32.31 -13.85
N TRP A 54 11.76 -31.25 -13.13
CA TRP A 54 11.51 -29.93 -13.73
C TRP A 54 12.77 -29.27 -14.29
N ARG A 55 13.93 -29.47 -13.66
CA ARG A 55 15.25 -29.02 -14.16
C ARG A 55 15.71 -29.74 -15.44
N THR A 56 14.99 -30.76 -15.92
CA THR A 56 15.33 -31.44 -17.17
C THR A 56 14.36 -31.12 -18.32
N THR A 57 13.34 -30.31 -18.08
CA THR A 57 12.34 -29.96 -19.11
C THR A 57 12.69 -28.61 -19.76
N PRO A 58 13.28 -28.58 -20.97
CA PRO A 58 13.52 -27.32 -21.68
C PRO A 58 12.18 -26.66 -22.04
N PHE A 59 12.10 -25.33 -21.91
CA PHE A 59 10.92 -24.58 -22.35
C PHE A 59 10.85 -24.58 -23.88
N ALA A 60 10.19 -25.60 -24.45
CA ALA A 60 9.69 -25.46 -25.81
C ALA A 60 8.56 -24.43 -25.79
N ARG A 61 8.67 -23.35 -26.57
CA ARG A 61 7.47 -22.59 -27.00
C ARG A 61 6.62 -23.59 -27.77
N GLY A 62 5.70 -24.27 -27.08
CA GLY A 62 4.74 -25.16 -27.73
C GLY A 62 4.00 -24.37 -28.82
N PRO A 63 3.70 -24.98 -29.99
CA PRO A 63 2.90 -24.33 -31.00
C PRO A 63 1.55 -23.91 -30.39
N ILE A 64 1.16 -22.69 -30.71
CA ILE A 64 -0.05 -22.01 -30.25
C ILE A 64 -1.27 -22.93 -30.43
N PRO A 65 -1.98 -23.32 -29.36
CA PRO A 65 -3.28 -23.97 -29.52
C PRO A 65 -4.29 -22.92 -29.99
N MET A 66 -4.49 -22.86 -31.30
CA MET A 66 -5.55 -22.07 -31.93
C MET A 66 -6.90 -22.74 -31.65
N MET A 67 -7.43 -22.59 -30.42
CA MET A 67 -8.80 -22.98 -30.12
C MET A 67 -9.52 -21.90 -29.31
N LEU A 68 -10.13 -20.96 -30.04
CA LEU A 68 -11.38 -20.35 -29.64
C LEU A 68 -12.38 -21.47 -29.29
N ARG A 69 -12.75 -21.63 -28.03
CA ARG A 69 -13.93 -22.41 -27.64
C ARG A 69 -14.93 -21.54 -26.90
N GLN A 70 -16.16 -21.65 -27.37
CA GLN A 70 -17.39 -21.05 -26.86
C GLN A 70 -17.60 -21.38 -25.38
N ALA A 71 -18.21 -20.44 -24.66
CA ALA A 71 -18.59 -20.59 -23.26
C ALA A 71 -19.51 -21.81 -23.05
N PRO A 72 -19.29 -22.67 -22.03
CA PRO A 72 -20.16 -23.79 -21.75
C PRO A 72 -21.52 -23.32 -21.19
N GLN A 73 -22.59 -23.91 -21.72
CA GLN A 73 -23.95 -23.78 -21.18
C GLN A 73 -24.05 -24.43 -19.79
N ARG A 74 -24.71 -23.74 -18.86
CA ARG A 74 -24.89 -24.16 -17.46
C ARG A 74 -25.85 -25.34 -17.33
N ALA A 75 -25.44 -26.38 -16.60
CA ALA A 75 -26.34 -27.38 -16.02
C ALA A 75 -27.01 -26.87 -14.73
N ALA A 76 -28.21 -27.37 -14.45
CA ALA A 76 -29.02 -27.03 -13.27
C ALA A 76 -28.46 -27.63 -11.96
N PRO A 77 -28.66 -26.98 -10.79
CA PRO A 77 -28.04 -27.37 -9.54
C PRO A 77 -28.81 -28.46 -8.78
N THR A 78 -28.07 -29.34 -8.10
CA THR A 78 -28.55 -30.31 -7.11
C THR A 78 -28.57 -29.67 -5.71
N PRO A 79 -29.52 -29.99 -4.81
CA PRO A 79 -29.60 -29.37 -3.49
C PRO A 79 -28.56 -29.97 -2.52
N MET A 80 -27.82 -29.12 -1.82
CA MET A 80 -26.92 -29.54 -0.74
C MET A 80 -27.39 -29.08 0.65
N THR A 81 -27.07 -29.95 1.59
CA THR A 81 -27.46 -30.06 2.99
C THR A 81 -26.85 -28.98 3.89
N ARG A 82 -27.54 -28.77 5.02
CA ARG A 82 -27.29 -27.86 6.16
C ARG A 82 -25.80 -27.62 6.50
N ALA A 83 -25.40 -26.34 6.54
CA ALA A 83 -24.08 -25.89 7.02
C ALA A 83 -24.09 -25.61 8.53
N LEU A 84 -23.01 -26.03 9.21
CA LEU A 84 -22.70 -25.70 10.61
C LEU A 84 -21.93 -24.36 10.69
N ILE A 85 -22.21 -23.62 11.76
CA ILE A 85 -21.73 -22.26 12.04
C ILE A 85 -20.27 -22.30 12.49
N ASN A 86 -19.40 -21.52 11.85
CA ASN A 86 -18.01 -21.32 12.25
C ASN A 86 -17.93 -20.12 13.21
N VAL A 87 -17.37 -20.33 14.41
CA VAL A 87 -17.28 -19.32 15.46
C VAL A 87 -15.91 -18.64 15.34
N ASN A 88 -15.90 -17.35 14.99
CA ASN A 88 -14.67 -16.55 15.01
C ASN A 88 -14.06 -16.58 16.42
N PRO A 89 -12.72 -16.45 16.56
CA PRO A 89 -12.15 -16.15 17.87
C PRO A 89 -12.85 -14.92 18.46
N PRO A 90 -13.09 -14.88 19.78
CA PRO A 90 -13.77 -13.76 20.39
C PRO A 90 -13.01 -12.48 20.06
N PRO A 91 -13.72 -11.40 19.65
CA PRO A 91 -13.07 -10.12 19.39
C PRO A 91 -12.27 -9.70 20.62
N GLU A 92 -11.05 -9.20 20.39
CA GLU A 92 -10.22 -8.56 21.42
C GLU A 92 -11.11 -7.67 22.28
N THR A 93 -11.07 -7.88 23.60
CA THR A 93 -11.95 -7.12 24.49
C THR A 93 -11.54 -5.64 24.45
N ALA A 94 -12.50 -4.74 24.65
CA ALA A 94 -12.20 -3.31 24.72
C ALA A 94 -11.12 -3.00 25.77
N ALA A 95 -11.06 -3.79 26.86
CA ALA A 95 -10.05 -3.69 27.91
C ALA A 95 -8.64 -4.09 27.43
N GLU A 96 -8.48 -5.20 26.72
CA GLU A 96 -7.18 -5.63 26.17
C GLU A 96 -6.66 -4.65 25.11
N PHE A 97 -7.55 -4.15 24.25
CA PHE A 97 -7.22 -3.11 23.29
C PHE A 97 -6.80 -1.82 24.00
N LEU A 98 -7.54 -1.39 25.03
CA LEU A 98 -7.21 -0.22 25.85
C LEU A 98 -5.90 -0.40 26.61
N ASP A 99 -5.61 -1.55 27.20
CA ASP A 99 -4.36 -1.81 27.92
C ASP A 99 -3.18 -1.84 26.97
N ARG A 100 -3.33 -2.40 25.77
CA ARG A 100 -2.32 -2.34 24.71
C ARG A 100 -2.10 -0.92 24.22
N ILE A 101 -3.17 -0.16 23.98
CA ILE A 101 -3.09 1.27 23.60
C ILE A 101 -2.48 2.08 24.74
N VAL A 102 -2.80 1.83 26.00
CA VAL A 102 -2.23 2.51 27.16
C VAL A 102 -0.76 2.15 27.33
N LEU A 103 -0.35 0.90 27.07
CA LEU A 103 1.05 0.49 27.07
C LEU A 103 1.82 1.18 25.94
N ILE A 104 1.26 1.19 24.73
CA ILE A 104 1.81 1.89 23.58
C ILE A 104 1.87 3.40 23.84
N LEU A 105 0.82 4.02 24.39
CA LEU A 105 0.77 5.44 24.73
C LEU A 105 1.69 5.78 25.89
N LYS A 106 1.90 4.88 26.87
CA LYS A 106 2.93 5.00 27.91
C LYS A 106 4.33 4.93 27.31
N ASN A 107 4.54 4.11 26.28
CA ASN A 107 5.78 4.07 25.49
C ASN A 107 5.91 5.26 24.53
N LEU A 108 4.80 5.89 24.12
CA LEU A 108 4.76 7.14 23.34
C LEU A 108 4.80 8.39 24.21
N ARG A 109 4.70 8.31 25.55
CA ARG A 109 5.05 9.43 26.44
C ARG A 109 6.54 9.63 26.27
N PRO A 110 6.97 10.53 25.39
CA PRO A 110 8.35 10.52 25.04
C PRO A 110 9.06 11.28 26.14
N ARG A 111 9.81 10.55 26.96
CA ARG A 111 10.96 11.16 27.61
C ARG A 111 11.97 11.67 26.56
N PHE A 112 11.85 11.25 25.29
CA PHE A 112 12.86 11.46 24.25
C PHE A 112 12.23 11.88 22.94
N ALA A 113 12.50 13.11 22.52
CA ALA A 113 11.95 13.68 21.31
C ALA A 113 12.66 13.23 20.03
N PRO A 114 12.08 13.49 18.85
CA PRO A 114 12.81 13.48 17.58
C PRO A 114 14.11 14.28 17.70
N ARG A 115 15.23 13.61 17.42
CA ARG A 115 16.59 14.17 17.51
C ARG A 115 16.90 15.02 16.27
N GLY A 116 17.79 15.98 16.42
CA GLY A 116 18.26 16.82 15.31
C GLY A 116 17.28 17.89 14.84
N ILE A 117 16.11 18.04 15.49
CA ILE A 117 15.08 19.00 15.09
C ILE A 117 14.61 19.86 16.27
N GLY A 118 15.01 21.13 16.26
CA GLY A 118 14.73 22.11 17.31
C GLY A 118 15.73 22.08 18.46
N GLU A 119 15.79 23.18 19.22
CA GLU A 119 16.78 23.37 20.31
C GLU A 119 16.57 22.44 21.51
N LYS A 120 15.31 22.07 21.77
CA LYS A 120 14.94 21.26 22.93
C LYS A 120 14.01 20.14 22.52
N ALA A 121 14.45 18.91 22.79
CA ALA A 121 13.64 17.71 22.67
C ALA A 121 12.24 17.88 23.29
N THR A 122 12.16 18.42 24.51
CA THR A 122 10.91 18.61 25.26
C THR A 122 9.83 19.42 24.55
N ASN A 123 10.17 20.12 23.45
CA ASN A 123 9.20 20.85 22.65
C ASN A 123 8.39 19.94 21.72
N TRP A 124 8.79 18.68 21.49
CA TRP A 124 7.99 17.73 20.70
C TRP A 124 7.18 16.81 21.60
N LYS A 125 5.94 16.53 21.19
CA LYS A 125 5.03 15.63 21.90
C LYS A 125 4.49 14.57 20.95
N GLY A 126 4.66 13.29 21.29
CA GLY A 126 3.98 12.19 20.61
C GLY A 126 2.47 12.29 20.81
N VAL A 127 1.71 12.16 19.71
CA VAL A 127 0.26 12.39 19.69
C VAL A 127 -0.52 11.10 19.45
N LYS A 128 -0.17 10.35 18.40
CA LYS A 128 -0.86 9.10 18.04
C LYS A 128 0.04 8.15 17.26
N ILE A 129 -0.28 6.86 17.26
CA ILE A 129 0.28 5.90 16.29
C ILE A 129 -0.43 6.11 14.96
N LEU A 130 0.34 6.22 13.88
CA LEU A 130 -0.15 6.33 12.51
C LEU A 130 -0.21 4.96 11.83
N GLY A 131 0.72 4.06 12.16
CA GLY A 131 0.76 2.72 11.61
C GLY A 131 1.78 1.84 12.33
N LYS A 132 1.62 0.52 12.18
CA LYS A 132 2.54 -0.49 12.71
C LYS A 132 2.78 -1.54 11.63
N GLY A 133 4.05 -1.71 11.25
CA GLY A 133 4.52 -2.81 10.40
C GLY A 133 5.07 -3.97 11.23
N GLY A 134 5.69 -4.94 10.55
CA GLY A 134 6.32 -6.08 11.22
C GLY A 134 7.47 -5.67 12.15
N SER A 135 8.29 -4.72 11.72
CA SER A 135 9.54 -4.34 12.41
C SER A 135 9.54 -2.91 12.98
N ALA A 136 8.63 -2.06 12.53
CA ALA A 136 8.62 -0.64 12.87
C ALA A 136 7.22 -0.12 13.19
N THR A 137 7.19 0.94 14.00
CA THR A 137 5.99 1.70 14.32
C THR A 137 6.17 3.14 13.87
N VAL A 138 5.15 3.71 13.23
CA VAL A 138 5.13 5.12 12.83
C VAL A 138 4.21 5.88 13.77
N SER A 139 4.69 6.98 14.33
CA SER A 139 3.96 7.82 15.28
C SER A 139 3.92 9.27 14.81
N LEU A 140 2.82 9.98 15.07
CA LEU A 140 2.67 11.41 14.87
C LEU A 140 3.23 12.16 16.07
N TRP A 141 3.98 13.21 15.78
CA TRP A 141 4.51 14.13 16.77
C TRP A 141 4.16 15.56 16.41
N GLU A 142 3.91 16.37 17.43
CA GLU A 142 3.57 17.78 17.28
C GLU A 142 4.53 18.66 18.09
N TRP A 143 4.90 19.79 17.49
CA TRP A 143 5.64 20.84 18.17
C TRP A 143 4.71 21.58 19.12
N SER A 144 5.13 21.66 20.38
CA SER A 144 4.40 22.28 21.48
C SER A 144 4.11 23.74 21.18
N SER A 145 2.85 24.14 21.32
CA SER A 145 2.44 25.55 21.26
C SER A 145 3.05 26.41 22.36
N ARG A 146 3.58 25.79 23.44
CA ARG A 146 4.26 26.48 24.55
C ARG A 146 5.76 26.66 24.31
N ALA A 147 6.31 26.11 23.23
CA ALA A 147 7.72 26.29 22.90
C ALA A 147 7.98 27.76 22.56
N LYS A 148 9.03 28.33 23.16
CA LYS A 148 9.43 29.73 22.90
C LYS A 148 10.11 29.91 21.53
N THR A 149 10.58 28.82 20.93
CA THR A 149 11.28 28.80 19.65
C THR A 149 10.51 27.97 18.62
N ARG A 150 10.78 28.21 17.33
CA ARG A 150 10.26 27.40 16.22
C ARG A 150 11.15 26.16 16.02
N PRO A 151 10.61 25.05 15.48
CA PRO A 151 11.46 23.94 15.08
C PRO A 151 12.40 24.38 13.95
N THR A 152 13.53 23.68 13.79
CA THR A 152 14.51 23.95 12.71
C THR A 152 14.05 23.49 11.33
N ILE A 153 12.83 22.94 11.24
CA ILE A 153 12.19 22.46 10.01
C ILE A 153 10.94 23.28 9.69
N ASP A 154 10.43 23.12 8.48
CA ASP A 154 9.26 23.82 7.94
C ASP A 154 7.91 23.29 8.44
N GLN A 155 7.88 22.27 9.31
CA GLN A 155 6.65 21.62 9.76
C GLN A 155 6.56 21.55 11.30
N LYS A 156 5.35 21.76 11.83
CA LYS A 156 5.03 21.59 13.26
C LYS A 156 4.49 20.20 13.60
N ARG A 157 4.24 19.38 12.58
CA ARG A 157 3.79 18.00 12.69
C ARG A 157 4.76 17.12 11.91
N ILE A 158 5.21 16.03 12.50
CA ILE A 158 6.15 15.11 11.87
C ILE A 158 5.73 13.67 12.13
N ALA A 159 6.09 12.78 11.23
CA ALA A 159 6.01 11.35 11.44
C ALA A 159 7.37 10.85 11.94
N VAL A 160 7.36 9.95 12.93
CA VAL A 160 8.57 9.31 13.44
C VAL A 160 8.42 7.81 13.29
N LYS A 161 9.18 7.23 12.37
CA LYS A 161 9.31 5.77 12.21
C LYS A 161 10.35 5.29 13.21
N SER A 162 9.99 4.31 14.04
CA SER A 162 10.86 3.73 15.06
C SER A 162 10.82 2.22 14.97
N ILE A 163 11.99 1.57 14.97
CA ILE A 163 12.07 0.12 15.14
C ILE A 163 11.78 -0.26 16.59
N THR A 164 11.04 -1.36 16.77
CA THR A 164 10.68 -1.88 18.09
C THR A 164 11.67 -2.92 18.61
N ASN A 165 12.41 -3.55 17.70
CA ASN A 165 13.41 -4.57 17.99
C ASN A 165 14.77 -4.09 17.47
N ALA A 166 15.85 -4.73 17.92
CA ALA A 166 17.24 -4.36 17.57
C ALA A 166 17.61 -4.61 16.10
N VAL A 167 16.88 -5.52 15.46
CA VAL A 167 17.10 -5.92 14.07
C VAL A 167 15.74 -5.92 13.37
N PRO A 168 15.61 -5.33 12.17
CA PRO A 168 16.63 -4.63 11.37
C PRO A 168 16.91 -3.18 11.82
N ASP A 169 18.04 -2.61 11.38
CA ASP A 169 18.38 -1.18 11.48
C ASP A 169 17.61 -0.36 10.40
N LEU A 170 17.41 0.95 10.62
CA LEU A 170 16.85 1.91 9.64
C LEU A 170 17.92 2.71 8.89
N GLU A 171 19.19 2.37 9.02
CA GLU A 171 20.29 3.11 8.38
C GLU A 171 20.13 3.15 6.85
N ASP A 172 19.96 2.00 6.20
CA ASP A 172 19.84 1.91 4.74
C ASP A 172 18.63 2.68 4.21
N GLU A 173 17.46 2.49 4.84
CA GLU A 173 16.25 3.26 4.50
C GLU A 173 16.48 4.77 4.64
N GLY A 174 17.09 5.20 5.75
CA GLY A 174 17.43 6.59 5.98
C GLY A 174 18.39 7.15 4.93
N ASN A 175 19.40 6.38 4.56
CA ASN A 175 20.40 6.75 3.56
C ASN A 175 19.79 6.87 2.15
N PHE A 176 18.92 5.93 1.75
CA PHE A 176 18.15 6.06 0.51
C PHE A 176 17.30 7.32 0.51
N MET A 177 16.58 7.61 1.60
CA MET A 177 15.75 8.81 1.68
C MET A 177 16.58 10.11 1.62
N VAL A 178 17.76 10.15 2.24
CA VAL A 178 18.68 11.30 2.13
C VAL A 178 19.16 11.46 0.69
N ALA A 179 19.54 10.37 0.02
CA ALA A 179 19.99 10.39 -1.37
C ALA A 179 18.88 10.90 -2.30
N LEU A 180 17.68 10.34 -2.20
CA LEU A 180 16.51 10.76 -2.99
C LEU A 180 16.08 12.20 -2.68
N GLY A 181 16.26 12.66 -1.44
CA GLY A 181 15.97 14.04 -1.02
C GLY A 181 16.77 15.10 -1.79
N ARG A 182 17.94 14.74 -2.35
CA ARG A 182 18.75 15.63 -3.19
C ARG A 182 18.04 16.03 -4.49
N ALA A 183 17.15 15.17 -5.00
CA ALA A 183 16.35 15.45 -6.18
C ALA A 183 15.33 16.58 -5.97
N ARG A 184 15.00 16.89 -4.70
CA ARG A 184 13.96 17.87 -4.32
C ARG A 184 12.62 17.61 -5.02
N SER A 185 12.31 16.34 -5.26
CA SER A 185 11.07 15.92 -5.87
C SER A 185 9.88 16.17 -4.94
N GLN A 186 8.74 16.52 -5.53
CA GLN A 186 7.49 16.64 -4.80
C GLN A 186 6.81 15.27 -4.59
N HIS A 187 7.31 14.21 -5.24
CA HIS A 187 6.69 12.88 -5.30
C HIS A 187 7.46 11.81 -4.51
N ILE A 188 8.45 12.22 -3.71
CA ILE A 188 9.16 11.35 -2.77
C ILE A 188 8.92 11.86 -1.35
N ALA A 189 8.67 10.95 -0.42
CA ALA A 189 8.48 11.30 0.96
C ALA A 189 9.77 11.86 1.57
N ARG A 190 9.67 13.02 2.23
CA ARG A 190 10.84 13.71 2.77
C ARG A 190 11.29 13.11 4.11
N ILE A 191 12.58 12.83 4.21
CA ILE A 191 13.28 12.77 5.48
C ILE A 191 13.62 14.21 5.93
N LEU A 192 13.31 14.56 7.17
CA LEU A 192 13.42 15.92 7.71
C LEU A 192 14.69 16.15 8.53
N ALA A 193 15.32 15.07 8.98
CA ALA A 193 16.63 15.07 9.61
C ALA A 193 17.41 13.84 9.17
N PRO A 194 18.74 13.93 8.95
CA PRO A 194 19.56 12.77 8.61
C PRO A 194 19.37 11.60 9.59
N PRO A 195 19.52 10.34 9.13
CA PRO A 195 19.56 9.20 10.04
C PRO A 195 20.63 9.44 11.10
N ASN A 196 20.29 9.17 12.36
CA ASN A 196 21.19 9.41 13.48
C ASN A 196 21.40 8.12 14.26
N THR A 197 22.62 7.63 14.21
CA THR A 197 23.10 6.47 14.97
C THR A 197 23.05 6.76 16.47
N LEU A 198 22.70 5.77 17.28
CA LEU A 198 22.71 5.89 18.73
C LEU A 198 24.13 5.73 19.29
N THR A 199 24.60 6.73 20.04
CA THR A 199 25.80 6.60 20.89
C THR A 199 25.47 5.89 22.20
N ARG A 200 26.49 5.47 22.96
CA ARG A 200 26.33 4.99 24.34
C ARG A 200 25.60 6.00 25.23
N GLU A 201 25.95 7.28 25.13
CA GLU A 201 25.31 8.35 25.89
C GLU A 201 23.83 8.49 25.51
N ASP A 202 23.51 8.32 24.22
CA ASP A 202 22.12 8.30 23.76
C ASP A 202 21.37 7.10 24.34
N CYS A 203 21.97 5.91 24.31
CA CYS A 203 21.37 4.70 24.88
C CYS A 203 21.11 4.86 26.37
N ALA A 204 22.11 5.32 27.13
CA ALA A 204 21.99 5.57 28.57
C ALA A 204 20.90 6.63 28.86
N ARG A 205 20.88 7.72 28.09
CA ARG A 205 19.85 8.76 28.22
C ARG A 205 18.46 8.22 27.93
N GLU A 206 18.32 7.36 26.92
CA GLU A 206 17.05 6.76 26.51
C GLU A 206 16.63 5.54 27.34
N GLY A 207 17.47 5.08 28.27
CA GLY A 207 17.24 3.85 29.02
C GLY A 207 17.23 2.60 28.13
N LEU A 208 18.01 2.62 27.05
CA LEU A 208 18.19 1.50 26.13
C LEU A 208 19.41 0.68 26.54
N ASP A 209 19.31 -0.63 26.33
CA ASP A 209 20.46 -1.52 26.50
C ASP A 209 21.55 -1.17 25.49
N VAL A 210 22.73 -0.80 25.98
CA VAL A 210 23.86 -0.34 25.16
C VAL A 210 24.33 -1.46 24.23
N ALA A 211 24.37 -2.71 24.71
CA ALA A 211 24.85 -3.85 23.91
C ALA A 211 23.96 -4.12 22.68
N THR A 212 22.68 -3.74 22.76
CA THR A 212 21.69 -3.96 21.71
C THR A 212 21.52 -2.76 20.77
N TRP A 213 21.70 -1.53 21.27
CA TRP A 213 21.25 -0.32 20.57
C TRP A 213 22.37 0.65 20.20
N GLU A 214 23.58 0.51 20.75
CA GLU A 214 24.73 1.32 20.34
C GLU A 214 25.09 1.02 18.88
N GLY A 215 25.32 2.06 18.08
CA GLY A 215 25.65 1.89 16.66
C GLY A 215 24.45 1.71 15.73
N ILE A 216 23.21 1.77 16.23
CA ILE A 216 21.99 1.54 15.43
C ILE A 216 21.21 2.84 15.13
N VAL A 217 20.67 2.98 13.92
CA VAL A 217 19.70 4.03 13.56
C VAL A 217 18.28 3.59 13.96
N LYS A 218 17.89 3.95 15.18
CA LYS A 218 16.57 3.55 15.72
C LYS A 218 15.37 4.28 15.12
N ARG A 219 15.55 5.52 14.65
CA ARG A 219 14.44 6.41 14.26
C ARG A 219 14.72 7.20 12.99
N LEU A 220 13.72 7.29 12.13
CA LEU A 220 13.68 8.23 11.01
C LEU A 220 12.65 9.32 11.28
N ILE A 221 13.04 10.56 11.01
CA ILE A 221 12.17 11.73 11.18
C ILE A 221 11.65 12.18 9.82
N LEU A 222 10.35 12.06 9.61
CA LEU A 222 9.71 12.10 8.30
C LEU A 222 8.65 13.20 8.23
N GLU A 223 8.39 13.67 7.01
CA GLU A 223 7.24 14.52 6.69
C GLU A 223 5.93 13.84 7.10
N TYR A 224 5.02 14.59 7.72
CA TYR A 224 3.70 14.08 8.08
C TYR A 224 2.68 14.35 6.97
N TYR A 225 1.92 13.31 6.62
CA TYR A 225 0.88 13.36 5.59
C TYR A 225 -0.50 13.37 6.24
N PRO A 226 -1.15 14.54 6.35
CA PRO A 226 -2.42 14.64 7.05
C PRO A 226 -3.55 13.90 6.35
N LEU A 227 -3.47 13.67 5.03
CA LEU A 227 -4.51 12.96 4.26
C LEU A 227 -4.36 11.43 4.31
N GLY A 228 -3.33 10.94 4.99
CA GLY A 228 -2.99 9.53 5.09
C GLY A 228 -2.38 8.97 3.80
N THR A 229 -2.60 7.68 3.60
CA THR A 229 -2.12 6.91 2.44
C THR A 229 -3.19 6.82 1.36
N LEU A 230 -2.80 6.38 0.15
CA LEU A 230 -3.75 6.08 -0.91
C LEU A 230 -4.71 4.94 -0.49
N ARG A 231 -4.23 3.96 0.31
CA ARG A 231 -5.11 2.95 0.93
C ARG A 231 -6.19 3.57 1.81
N ASP A 232 -5.83 4.56 2.63
CA ASP A 232 -6.80 5.24 3.49
C ASP A 232 -7.86 5.95 2.65
N LEU A 233 -7.44 6.61 1.56
CA LEU A 233 -8.35 7.27 0.63
C LEU A 233 -9.30 6.27 -0.04
N LYS A 234 -8.78 5.11 -0.51
CA LYS A 234 -9.62 4.02 -1.04
C LYS A 234 -10.66 3.56 -0.07
N LYS A 235 -10.25 3.31 1.17
CA LYS A 235 -11.12 2.78 2.21
C LYS A 235 -12.29 3.73 2.39
N ARG A 236 -12.02 5.03 2.52
CA ARG A 236 -13.06 6.08 2.65
C ARG A 236 -14.00 6.12 1.46
N ARG A 237 -13.46 6.04 0.24
CA ARG A 237 -14.27 6.08 -0.99
C ARG A 237 -15.15 4.84 -1.14
N ARG A 238 -14.62 3.66 -0.82
CA ARG A 238 -15.38 2.40 -0.80
C ARG A 238 -16.51 2.44 0.22
N GLU A 239 -16.24 2.96 1.43
CA GLU A 239 -17.26 3.12 2.49
C GLU A 239 -18.39 4.08 2.08
N ARG A 240 -18.15 4.97 1.10
CA ARG A 240 -19.12 5.92 0.56
C ARG A 240 -19.72 5.50 -0.78
N ASP A 241 -19.34 4.33 -1.31
CA ASP A 241 -19.69 3.88 -2.67
C ASP A 241 -19.37 4.95 -3.73
N PHE A 242 -18.18 5.56 -3.63
CA PHE A 242 -17.81 6.74 -4.40
C PHE A 242 -16.62 6.47 -5.32
N PRO A 243 -16.84 6.12 -6.60
CA PRO A 243 -15.77 5.74 -7.53
C PRO A 243 -14.90 6.93 -7.92
N PHE A 244 -13.61 6.73 -8.15
CA PHE A 244 -12.74 7.79 -8.69
C PHE A 244 -13.17 8.19 -10.09
N GLN A 245 -13.09 9.48 -10.38
CA GLN A 245 -13.14 9.96 -11.76
C GLN A 245 -11.85 9.56 -12.49
N GLU A 246 -11.98 9.15 -13.75
CA GLU A 246 -10.83 8.65 -14.51
C GLU A 246 -9.70 9.68 -14.65
N LEU A 247 -10.04 10.96 -14.82
CA LEU A 247 -9.04 12.03 -14.90
C LEU A 247 -8.24 12.17 -13.59
N THR A 248 -8.86 11.93 -12.44
CA THR A 248 -8.17 11.86 -11.15
C THR A 248 -7.17 10.72 -11.13
N LEU A 249 -7.57 9.54 -11.59
CA LEU A 249 -6.69 8.37 -11.67
C LEU A 249 -5.49 8.62 -12.58
N TRP A 250 -5.70 9.30 -13.72
CA TRP A 250 -4.60 9.73 -14.59
C TRP A 250 -3.62 10.68 -13.87
N ARG A 251 -4.13 11.61 -13.06
CA ARG A 251 -3.28 12.52 -12.27
C ARG A 251 -2.53 11.81 -11.14
N ILE A 252 -3.15 10.85 -10.47
CA ILE A 252 -2.48 9.97 -9.50
C ILE A 252 -1.37 9.20 -10.22
N PHE A 253 -1.67 8.57 -11.36
CA PHE A 253 -0.70 7.80 -12.13
C PHE A 253 0.49 8.67 -12.56
N LYS A 254 0.24 9.91 -12.99
CA LYS A 254 1.31 10.86 -13.30
C LYS A 254 2.22 11.11 -12.08
N CYS A 255 1.67 11.27 -10.88
CA CYS A 255 2.45 11.44 -9.66
C CYS A 255 3.35 10.24 -9.37
N LEU A 256 2.82 9.03 -9.57
CA LEU A 256 3.58 7.79 -9.36
C LEU A 256 4.71 7.64 -10.38
N VAL A 257 4.47 7.98 -11.65
CA VAL A 257 5.52 7.99 -12.68
C VAL A 257 6.60 9.03 -12.36
N ASP A 258 6.21 10.20 -11.83
CA ASP A 258 7.16 11.22 -11.37
C ASP A 258 8.01 10.71 -10.20
N GLY A 259 7.41 10.04 -9.22
CA GLY A 259 8.13 9.39 -8.12
C GLY A 259 9.08 8.29 -8.60
N CYS A 260 8.61 7.35 -9.44
CA CYS A 260 9.45 6.28 -10.00
C CYS A 260 10.59 6.82 -10.86
N SER A 261 10.41 7.96 -11.51
CA SER A 261 11.48 8.64 -12.26
C SER A 261 12.64 9.06 -11.37
N VAL A 262 12.36 9.47 -10.13
CA VAL A 262 13.42 9.80 -9.17
C VAL A 262 14.20 8.54 -8.76
N LEU A 263 13.52 7.41 -8.59
CA LEU A 263 14.18 6.14 -8.26
C LEU A 263 15.11 5.65 -9.39
N SER A 264 14.76 5.93 -10.64
CA SER A 264 15.53 5.49 -11.82
C SER A 264 16.56 6.49 -12.32
N TYR A 265 16.32 7.79 -12.14
CA TYR A 265 17.11 8.86 -12.77
C TYR A 265 17.57 9.95 -11.81
N GLU A 266 17.32 9.78 -10.50
CA GLU A 266 17.60 10.76 -9.44
C GLU A 266 16.91 12.12 -9.65
N GLN A 267 15.91 12.19 -10.54
CA GLN A 267 15.12 13.38 -10.82
C GLN A 267 13.79 13.05 -11.51
N GLU A 268 12.83 13.97 -11.40
CA GLU A 268 11.58 13.88 -12.17
C GLU A 268 11.83 14.12 -13.67
N LEU A 269 11.16 13.35 -14.53
CA LEU A 269 11.23 13.55 -15.96
C LEU A 269 10.53 14.85 -16.37
N LYS A 270 11.26 15.70 -17.10
CA LYS A 270 10.72 16.92 -17.67
C LYS A 270 9.99 16.62 -18.97
N VAL A 271 8.98 17.41 -19.27
CA VAL A 271 8.21 17.31 -20.52
C VAL A 271 8.55 18.51 -21.40
N ASN A 272 8.82 18.28 -22.68
CA ASN A 272 9.09 19.33 -23.65
C ASN A 272 7.79 19.99 -24.17
N LEU A 273 7.90 20.97 -25.07
CA LEU A 273 6.75 21.68 -25.65
C LEU A 273 5.81 20.77 -26.48
N ARG A 274 6.24 19.55 -26.83
CA ARG A 274 5.45 18.56 -27.56
C ARG A 274 4.83 17.51 -26.64
N SER A 275 4.79 17.76 -25.33
CA SER A 275 4.30 16.80 -24.33
C SER A 275 5.11 15.50 -24.27
N GLN A 276 6.36 15.51 -24.74
CA GLN A 276 7.25 14.35 -24.67
C GLN A 276 8.20 14.46 -23.48
N ALA A 277 8.27 13.40 -22.69
CA ALA A 277 9.19 13.30 -21.57
C ALA A 277 10.63 13.12 -22.06
N VAL A 278 11.56 13.82 -21.42
CA VAL A 278 12.98 13.82 -21.75
C VAL A 278 13.75 13.11 -20.65
N VAL A 279 14.40 12.00 -21.02
CA VAL A 279 15.33 11.30 -20.11
C VAL A 279 16.58 12.17 -19.91
N PRO A 280 17.07 12.31 -18.67
CA PRO A 280 18.30 13.02 -18.40
C PRO A 280 19.49 12.46 -19.19
N ARG A 281 20.34 13.35 -19.69
CA ARG A 281 21.53 12.96 -20.47
C ARG A 281 22.51 12.11 -19.67
N ARG A 282 22.60 12.36 -18.35
CA ARG A 282 23.43 11.60 -17.42
C ARG A 282 22.49 10.83 -16.50
N ALA A 283 22.28 9.56 -16.83
CA ALA A 283 21.60 8.63 -15.94
C ALA A 283 22.58 8.17 -14.83
N PRO A 284 22.08 7.80 -13.65
CA PRO A 284 22.90 7.15 -12.63
C PRO A 284 23.42 5.79 -13.14
N ALA A 285 24.48 5.28 -12.51
CA ALA A 285 24.98 3.93 -12.82
C ALA A 285 24.04 2.84 -12.31
N GLU A 286 23.26 3.15 -11.27
CA GLU A 286 22.35 2.23 -10.60
C GLU A 286 20.94 2.83 -10.56
N VAL A 287 19.95 1.95 -10.47
CA VAL A 287 18.55 2.27 -10.22
C VAL A 287 18.15 1.75 -8.86
N LEU A 288 17.33 2.52 -8.14
CA LEU A 288 16.75 2.07 -6.88
C LEU A 288 15.43 1.35 -7.16
N VAL A 289 15.35 0.06 -6.84
CA VAL A 289 14.12 -0.73 -6.90
C VAL A 289 13.47 -0.73 -5.52
N HIS A 290 12.20 -0.33 -5.43
CA HIS A 290 11.53 -0.13 -4.14
C HIS A 290 11.05 -1.45 -3.49
N PHE A 291 10.73 -2.47 -4.30
CA PHE A 291 10.17 -3.78 -3.92
C PHE A 291 8.85 -3.83 -3.13
N ASP A 292 8.39 -2.71 -2.54
CA ASP A 292 7.15 -2.67 -1.75
C ASP A 292 6.24 -1.51 -2.16
N LEU A 293 6.09 -1.31 -3.48
CA LEU A 293 5.18 -0.32 -4.04
C LEU A 293 3.73 -0.83 -3.94
N LYS A 294 3.00 -0.26 -2.99
CA LYS A 294 1.58 -0.54 -2.71
C LYS A 294 0.88 0.72 -2.21
N SER A 295 -0.45 0.68 -2.14
CA SER A 295 -1.28 1.84 -1.77
C SER A 295 -0.98 2.41 -0.36
N GLU A 296 -0.45 1.60 0.54
CA GLU A 296 -0.02 1.96 1.89
C GLU A 296 1.26 2.78 1.92
N ASN A 297 2.09 2.64 0.90
CA ASN A 297 3.39 3.28 0.78
C ASN A 297 3.33 4.50 -0.18
N ILE A 298 2.12 4.89 -0.56
CA ILE A 298 1.84 6.10 -1.35
C ILE A 298 1.08 7.07 -0.46
N PHE A 299 1.72 8.18 -0.10
CA PHE A 299 1.18 9.17 0.83
C PHE A 299 0.53 10.33 0.09
N ALA A 300 -0.60 10.81 0.59
CA ALA A 300 -1.29 11.98 0.06
C ALA A 300 -0.81 13.25 0.78
N GLY A 301 -0.02 14.06 0.08
CA GLY A 301 0.46 15.38 0.52
C GLY A 301 -0.55 16.50 0.27
N THR A 302 -0.21 17.69 0.77
CA THR A 302 -0.96 18.91 0.44
C THR A 302 -0.79 19.26 -1.03
N THR A 303 -1.76 19.95 -1.61
CA THR A 303 -1.66 20.46 -2.99
C THR A 303 -0.51 21.45 -3.15
N ASP A 304 0.04 21.55 -4.36
CA ASP A 304 1.05 22.53 -4.75
C ASP A 304 0.66 23.20 -6.08
N ASP A 305 1.48 24.12 -6.57
CA ASP A 305 1.22 24.85 -7.82
C ASP A 305 1.10 23.93 -9.05
N LYS A 306 1.75 22.76 -9.02
CA LYS A 306 1.71 21.76 -10.11
C LYS A 306 0.52 20.81 -9.99
N HIS A 307 -0.08 20.72 -8.81
CA HIS A 307 -1.13 19.77 -8.47
C HIS A 307 -2.43 20.43 -8.05
N PHE A 308 -2.69 21.66 -8.49
CA PHE A 308 -3.90 22.42 -8.15
C PHE A 308 -5.17 21.54 -8.11
N GLY A 309 -5.87 21.59 -6.98
CA GLY A 309 -7.14 20.89 -6.76
C GLY A 309 -7.03 19.40 -6.37
N LEU A 310 -5.84 18.78 -6.42
CA LEU A 310 -5.62 17.40 -5.98
C LEU A 310 -4.39 17.25 -5.07
N PRO A 311 -4.37 16.20 -4.20
CA PRO A 311 -3.19 15.89 -3.41
C PRO A 311 -1.98 15.57 -4.29
N VAL A 312 -0.79 15.88 -3.79
CA VAL A 312 0.44 15.35 -4.37
C VAL A 312 0.68 13.97 -3.79
N TYR A 313 0.75 12.94 -4.64
CA TYR A 313 0.98 11.57 -4.17
C TYR A 313 2.49 11.29 -4.16
N LYS A 314 3.00 10.84 -3.00
CA LYS A 314 4.43 10.65 -2.76
C LYS A 314 4.75 9.21 -2.40
N LEU A 315 5.83 8.66 -2.97
CA LEU A 315 6.34 7.35 -2.59
C LEU A 315 7.11 7.43 -1.27
N GLY A 316 6.94 6.45 -0.38
CA GLY A 316 7.73 6.32 0.84
C GLY A 316 7.83 4.87 1.32
N ASP A 317 8.42 4.67 2.50
CA ASP A 317 8.77 3.35 3.04
C ASP A 317 9.77 2.58 2.17
N PHE A 318 11.03 3.01 2.23
CA PHE A 318 12.13 2.42 1.45
C PHE A 318 12.83 1.27 2.20
N GLY A 319 12.19 0.69 3.22
CA GLY A 319 12.80 -0.34 4.07
C GLY A 319 13.10 -1.68 3.37
N LEU A 320 12.58 -1.88 2.15
CA LEU A 320 12.87 -3.04 1.30
C LEU A 320 13.57 -2.65 -0.01
N ALA A 321 13.95 -1.39 -0.17
CA ALA A 321 14.57 -0.92 -1.41
C ALA A 321 15.98 -1.50 -1.59
N GLU A 322 16.41 -1.67 -2.84
CA GLU A 322 17.72 -2.20 -3.21
C GLU A 322 18.21 -1.52 -4.49
N THR A 323 19.53 -1.39 -4.68
CA THR A 323 20.12 -0.86 -5.91
C THR A 323 20.47 -1.97 -6.89
N PHE A 324 20.27 -1.69 -8.18
CA PHE A 324 20.65 -2.57 -9.28
C PHE A 324 21.32 -1.78 -10.39
N ASP A 325 22.14 -2.44 -11.21
CA ASP A 325 22.71 -1.82 -12.40
C ASP A 325 21.60 -1.27 -13.33
N ILE A 326 21.77 -0.05 -13.82
CA ILE A 326 20.79 0.58 -14.73
C ILE A 326 20.68 -0.17 -16.06
N ASN A 327 21.74 -0.83 -16.49
CA ASN A 327 21.74 -1.67 -17.67
C ASN A 327 21.11 -3.03 -17.33
N PRO A 328 19.89 -3.31 -17.81
CA PRO A 328 19.18 -4.55 -17.47
C PRO A 328 19.91 -5.82 -17.96
N ALA A 329 20.87 -5.69 -18.89
CA ALA A 329 21.70 -6.82 -19.30
C ALA A 329 22.63 -7.31 -18.19
N ASN A 330 23.03 -6.42 -17.27
CA ASN A 330 23.90 -6.73 -16.14
C ASN A 330 23.12 -7.29 -14.93
N VAL A 331 21.79 -7.21 -14.95
CA VAL A 331 20.92 -7.74 -13.90
C VAL A 331 20.42 -9.11 -14.32
N ILE A 332 21.04 -10.15 -13.77
CA ILE A 332 20.71 -11.57 -13.99
C ILE A 332 20.39 -12.23 -12.65
N PRO A 333 19.51 -13.26 -12.63
CA PRO A 333 19.43 -14.16 -11.49
C PRO A 333 20.81 -14.72 -11.14
N THR A 334 21.01 -15.01 -9.86
CA THR A 334 22.24 -15.61 -9.37
C THR A 334 22.14 -17.14 -9.42
N ASP A 335 23.27 -17.85 -9.28
CA ASP A 335 23.27 -19.28 -9.03
C ASP A 335 23.02 -19.62 -7.54
N ASP A 336 22.85 -18.59 -6.71
CA ASP A 336 22.51 -18.68 -5.29
C ASP A 336 20.99 -18.62 -5.09
N TYR A 337 20.42 -19.78 -4.79
CA TYR A 337 18.99 -19.92 -4.55
C TYR A 337 18.48 -19.06 -3.39
N GLU A 338 19.26 -18.90 -2.31
CA GLU A 338 18.82 -18.14 -1.14
C GLU A 338 18.75 -16.65 -1.47
N VAL A 339 19.73 -16.13 -2.22
CA VAL A 339 19.72 -14.72 -2.67
C VAL A 339 18.52 -14.46 -3.59
N ASP A 340 18.32 -15.32 -4.58
CA ASP A 340 17.21 -15.17 -5.52
C ASP A 340 15.85 -15.35 -4.84
N GLU A 341 15.69 -16.33 -3.95
CA GLU A 341 14.44 -16.54 -3.19
C GLU A 341 14.12 -15.34 -2.30
N ASN A 342 15.12 -14.78 -1.61
CA ASN A 342 14.93 -13.57 -0.81
C ASN A 342 14.43 -12.39 -1.66
N LEU A 343 14.96 -12.18 -2.87
CA LEU A 343 14.50 -11.10 -3.76
C LEU A 343 13.12 -11.38 -4.39
N ARG A 344 12.82 -12.64 -4.67
CA ARG A 344 11.50 -13.08 -5.17
C ARG A 344 10.41 -12.86 -4.14
N GLU A 345 10.68 -13.13 -2.87
CA GLU A 345 9.72 -12.95 -1.79
C GLU A 345 9.71 -11.53 -1.21
N ARG A 346 10.66 -10.68 -1.62
CA ARG A 346 10.78 -9.31 -1.13
C ARG A 346 9.58 -8.46 -1.57
N GLY A 347 8.85 -7.97 -0.59
CA GLY A 347 7.69 -7.10 -0.79
C GLY A 347 6.39 -7.71 -0.28
N THR A 348 5.27 -7.07 -0.61
CA THR A 348 3.95 -7.54 -0.18
C THR A 348 3.34 -8.48 -1.22
N LYS A 349 2.95 -9.70 -0.80
CA LYS A 349 2.22 -10.66 -1.64
C LYS A 349 0.98 -9.99 -2.26
N GLY A 350 0.84 -10.09 -3.58
CA GLY A 350 -0.21 -9.40 -4.36
C GLY A 350 0.29 -8.16 -5.11
N TRP A 351 1.40 -7.56 -4.69
CA TRP A 351 2.03 -6.40 -5.33
C TRP A 351 3.40 -6.72 -5.95
N LEU A 352 3.84 -7.98 -5.85
CA LEU A 352 5.07 -8.45 -6.48
C LEU A 352 5.00 -8.26 -8.00
N ALA A 353 6.14 -7.92 -8.62
CA ALA A 353 6.25 -7.83 -10.07
C ALA A 353 6.36 -9.23 -10.70
N PRO A 354 5.97 -9.42 -11.98
CA PRO A 354 6.07 -10.71 -12.66
C PRO A 354 7.42 -11.43 -12.55
N GLU A 355 8.51 -10.69 -12.62
CA GLU A 355 9.89 -11.19 -12.45
C GLU A 355 10.18 -11.79 -11.07
N GLN A 356 9.33 -11.57 -10.07
CA GLN A 356 9.45 -12.15 -8.73
C GLN A 356 8.68 -13.48 -8.59
N PHE A 357 7.52 -13.61 -9.23
CA PHE A 357 6.61 -14.74 -9.02
C PHE A 357 6.35 -15.61 -10.25
N THR A 358 6.89 -15.27 -11.42
CA THR A 358 6.69 -16.04 -12.66
C THR A 358 7.02 -17.53 -12.45
N PRO A 359 6.22 -18.47 -13.00
CA PRO A 359 6.57 -19.89 -13.01
C PRO A 359 7.93 -20.18 -13.67
N ARG A 360 8.46 -19.24 -14.48
CA ARG A 360 9.78 -19.37 -15.14
C ARG A 360 10.93 -19.64 -14.17
N TRP A 361 10.80 -19.25 -12.91
CA TRP A 361 11.78 -19.55 -11.86
C TRP A 361 12.00 -21.04 -11.61
N TYR A 362 11.05 -21.89 -11.99
CA TYR A 362 11.14 -23.34 -11.79
C TYR A 362 11.70 -24.09 -13.01
N HIS A 363 12.04 -23.38 -14.10
CA HIS A 363 12.65 -23.98 -15.28
C HIS A 363 14.18 -24.07 -15.13
N SER A 364 14.81 -25.03 -15.81
CA SER A 364 16.27 -25.18 -15.77
C SER A 364 17.06 -24.06 -16.43
N ASP A 365 16.44 -23.33 -17.34
CA ASP A 365 17.05 -22.21 -18.07
C ASP A 365 16.73 -20.86 -17.43
N PHE A 366 16.27 -20.82 -16.16
CA PHE A 366 15.84 -19.58 -15.52
C PHE A 366 16.93 -18.50 -15.47
N LEU A 367 18.21 -18.87 -15.38
CA LEU A 367 19.36 -17.96 -15.45
C LEU A 367 19.39 -17.16 -16.78
N GLY A 368 19.00 -17.81 -17.88
CA GLY A 368 18.88 -17.19 -19.20
C GLY A 368 17.54 -16.50 -19.45
N SER A 369 16.61 -16.56 -18.48
CA SER A 369 15.27 -16.02 -18.64
C SER A 369 15.30 -14.51 -18.87
N PRO A 370 14.47 -14.00 -19.81
CA PRO A 370 14.25 -12.56 -19.95
C PRO A 370 13.30 -12.00 -18.87
N VAL A 371 12.83 -12.84 -17.94
CA VAL A 371 11.86 -12.49 -16.90
C VAL A 371 12.46 -12.63 -15.51
N CYS A 372 12.95 -13.82 -15.15
CA CYS A 372 13.40 -14.12 -13.79
C CYS A 372 14.49 -13.15 -13.35
N GLY A 373 14.37 -12.57 -12.16
CA GLY A 373 15.41 -11.77 -11.52
C GLY A 373 15.84 -10.53 -12.31
N ARG A 374 15.12 -10.14 -13.36
CA ARG A 374 15.41 -8.95 -14.18
C ARG A 374 14.91 -7.68 -13.51
N TYR A 375 15.41 -7.44 -12.29
CA TYR A 375 15.03 -6.30 -11.47
C TYR A 375 15.55 -4.99 -12.05
N GLY A 376 14.79 -3.91 -11.89
CA GLY A 376 15.24 -2.58 -12.28
C GLY A 376 14.08 -1.59 -12.41
N THR A 377 14.23 -0.60 -13.29
CA THR A 377 13.19 0.42 -13.52
C THR A 377 11.82 -0.19 -13.85
N ALA A 378 11.81 -1.26 -14.64
CA ALA A 378 10.59 -1.96 -15.01
C ALA A 378 9.89 -2.65 -13.82
N THR A 379 10.64 -3.00 -12.77
CA THR A 379 10.12 -3.52 -11.49
C THR A 379 9.44 -2.44 -10.68
N ASN A 380 9.79 -1.16 -10.83
CA ASN A 380 9.01 -0.06 -10.23
C ASN A 380 7.77 0.30 -11.07
N VAL A 381 7.81 0.01 -12.38
CA VAL A 381 6.71 0.24 -13.32
C VAL A 381 5.61 -0.81 -13.24
N SER A 382 5.86 -2.03 -12.74
CA SER A 382 4.81 -3.07 -12.65
C SER A 382 3.90 -2.96 -11.41
N PRO A 383 4.40 -2.64 -10.20
CA PRO A 383 3.60 -2.49 -9.00
C PRO A 383 2.76 -1.22 -8.97
N THR A 384 3.21 -0.15 -9.64
CA THR A 384 2.43 1.10 -9.74
C THR A 384 1.08 0.87 -10.44
N PRO A 385 1.01 0.12 -11.55
CA PRO A 385 -0.21 -0.36 -12.16
C PRO A 385 -0.91 -1.44 -11.37
N THR A 386 -0.27 -2.34 -10.61
CA THR A 386 -1.04 -3.22 -9.69
C THR A 386 -1.68 -2.41 -8.56
N THR A 387 -1.05 -1.32 -8.13
CA THR A 387 -1.60 -0.39 -7.15
C THR A 387 -2.79 0.35 -7.75
N ILE A 388 -2.63 0.97 -8.93
CA ILE A 388 -3.74 1.58 -9.70
C ILE A 388 -4.80 0.54 -10.02
N TRP A 389 -4.43 -0.68 -10.36
CA TRP A 389 -5.31 -1.80 -10.66
C TRP A 389 -6.15 -2.19 -9.44
N ASP A 390 -5.53 -2.33 -8.28
CA ASP A 390 -6.25 -2.45 -7.02
C ASP A 390 -7.11 -1.21 -6.74
N GLU A 391 -6.72 0.01 -7.18
CA GLU A 391 -7.60 1.18 -7.16
C GLU A 391 -8.85 0.98 -8.04
N LEU A 392 -8.66 0.58 -9.31
CA LEU A 392 -9.72 0.43 -10.30
C LEU A 392 -10.68 -0.70 -9.94
N CYS A 393 -10.14 -1.88 -9.60
CA CYS A 393 -10.92 -3.06 -9.29
C CYS A 393 -11.75 -2.90 -8.03
N SER A 394 -11.17 -2.36 -6.95
CA SER A 394 -11.83 -2.18 -5.66
C SER A 394 -13.12 -1.36 -5.71
N ILE A 395 -13.27 -0.57 -6.76
CA ILE A 395 -14.30 0.46 -6.89
C ILE A 395 -15.48 -0.02 -7.75
N SER A 396 -15.24 -0.73 -8.87
CA SER A 396 -16.32 -1.08 -9.81
C SER A 396 -17.23 -2.22 -9.33
N ILE A 397 -16.85 -3.00 -8.31
CA ILE A 397 -17.64 -4.16 -7.84
C ILE A 397 -18.73 -3.77 -6.83
N CYS A 398 -18.71 -2.54 -6.29
CA CYS A 398 -19.76 -2.07 -5.38
C CYS A 398 -21.06 -1.68 -6.11
N GLU A 399 -20.99 -1.20 -7.36
CA GLU A 399 -22.18 -0.68 -8.07
C GLU A 399 -23.18 -1.77 -8.51
N THR A 400 -22.75 -3.03 -8.73
CA THR A 400 -23.62 -4.03 -9.38
C THR A 400 -24.36 -4.97 -8.43
N PHE A 401 -23.99 -5.06 -7.14
CA PHE A 401 -24.56 -6.08 -6.24
C PHE A 401 -25.25 -5.58 -4.98
N ALA A 402 -25.21 -4.27 -4.67
CA ALA A 402 -25.82 -3.74 -3.45
C ALA A 402 -27.36 -3.52 -3.53
N LYS A 403 -28.00 -3.66 -4.70
CA LYS A 403 -29.42 -3.27 -4.84
C LYS A 403 -30.48 -4.37 -4.77
N LYS A 404 -30.19 -5.67 -4.70
CA LYS A 404 -31.28 -6.68 -4.85
C LYS A 404 -31.27 -8.01 -4.07
N SER A 405 -30.45 -8.26 -3.05
CA SER A 405 -30.74 -9.44 -2.21
C SER A 405 -30.33 -9.29 -0.75
N SER A 406 -31.33 -9.24 0.12
CA SER A 406 -31.22 -9.25 1.58
C SER A 406 -30.69 -10.56 2.18
N HIS A 407 -30.28 -11.56 1.39
CA HIS A 407 -29.88 -12.88 1.92
C HIS A 407 -28.76 -13.62 1.18
N ASN A 408 -27.99 -12.99 0.29
CA ASN A 408 -26.79 -13.62 -0.25
C ASN A 408 -25.55 -13.03 0.39
N LYS A 409 -24.82 -13.89 1.12
CA LYS A 409 -23.42 -13.70 1.46
C LYS A 409 -22.74 -13.12 0.24
N ILE A 410 -22.34 -11.86 0.36
CA ILE A 410 -21.37 -11.23 -0.52
C ILE A 410 -20.18 -12.18 -0.47
N ILE A 411 -20.04 -13.01 -1.50
CA ILE A 411 -18.74 -13.56 -1.86
C ILE A 411 -17.99 -12.32 -2.27
N CYS A 412 -17.41 -11.66 -1.27
CA CYS A 412 -16.27 -10.81 -1.44
C CYS A 412 -15.29 -11.71 -2.20
N LEU A 413 -15.23 -11.57 -3.52
CA LEU A 413 -14.12 -12.05 -4.36
C LEU A 413 -12.80 -11.34 -3.99
N TYR A 414 -12.71 -10.82 -2.75
CA TYR A 414 -11.74 -9.88 -2.20
C TYR A 414 -10.93 -10.47 -1.05
N MET A 415 -11.09 -11.74 -0.68
CA MET A 415 -10.15 -12.39 0.24
C MET A 415 -9.08 -13.24 -0.43
N ASN A 416 -9.26 -13.52 -1.72
CA ASN A 416 -8.19 -13.94 -2.61
C ASN A 416 -8.14 -12.85 -3.68
N GLY A 417 -7.29 -11.83 -3.51
CA GLY A 417 -7.03 -10.87 -4.59
C GLY A 417 -6.81 -11.62 -5.91
N PRO A 418 -7.07 -11.03 -7.09
CA PRO A 418 -6.83 -11.72 -8.35
C PRO A 418 -5.42 -12.29 -8.27
N LYS A 419 -5.27 -13.63 -8.17
CA LYS A 419 -3.94 -14.24 -8.12
C LYS A 419 -3.31 -13.74 -9.42
N PRO A 420 -2.29 -12.86 -9.38
CA PRO A 420 -1.68 -12.34 -10.60
C PRO A 420 -0.90 -13.44 -11.32
N THR A 421 -1.18 -14.71 -11.05
CA THR A 421 -0.38 -15.87 -11.43
C THR A 421 -0.85 -16.51 -12.71
N ARG A 422 -1.98 -16.06 -13.30
CA ARG A 422 -2.44 -16.60 -14.58
C ARG A 422 -2.06 -15.64 -15.70
N PRO A 423 -0.93 -15.89 -16.38
CA PRO A 423 -0.61 -15.17 -17.60
C PRO A 423 -1.73 -15.35 -18.62
N PHE A 424 -2.04 -14.30 -19.36
CA PHE A 424 -2.89 -14.39 -20.55
C PHE A 424 -2.31 -13.56 -21.70
N ASP A 425 -2.66 -13.95 -22.92
CA ASP A 425 -2.21 -13.24 -24.11
C ASP A 425 -3.05 -11.98 -24.32
N PHE A 426 -2.40 -10.83 -24.22
CA PHE A 426 -3.03 -9.54 -24.47
C PHE A 426 -2.67 -9.04 -25.86
N VAL A 427 -3.69 -8.88 -26.70
CA VAL A 427 -3.57 -8.27 -28.02
C VAL A 427 -3.84 -6.78 -27.87
N ASN A 428 -2.78 -6.00 -27.90
CA ASN A 428 -2.88 -4.55 -28.04
C ASN A 428 -2.76 -4.21 -29.52
N PRO A 429 -3.71 -3.50 -30.15
CA PRO A 429 -3.62 -3.17 -31.57
C PRO A 429 -2.33 -2.42 -31.94
N ASP A 430 -1.74 -1.70 -30.98
CA ASP A 430 -0.53 -0.90 -31.19
C ASP A 430 0.77 -1.64 -30.85
N ARG A 431 0.70 -2.88 -30.34
CA ARG A 431 1.89 -3.64 -29.89
C ARG A 431 1.79 -5.14 -30.19
N PRO A 432 2.91 -5.85 -30.32
CA PRO A 432 2.90 -7.30 -30.44
C PRO A 432 2.15 -7.96 -29.27
N THR A 433 1.44 -9.05 -29.54
CA THR A 433 0.83 -9.88 -28.50
C THR A 433 1.88 -10.27 -27.47
N ALA A 434 1.61 -9.97 -26.21
CA ALA A 434 2.51 -10.30 -25.12
C ALA A 434 1.72 -10.83 -23.93
N THR A 435 2.37 -11.72 -23.20
CA THR A 435 1.84 -12.28 -21.96
C THR A 435 1.78 -11.18 -20.90
N THR A 436 0.60 -10.99 -20.31
CA THR A 436 0.34 -10.02 -19.24
C THR A 436 -0.51 -10.65 -18.12
N PHE A 437 -0.77 -9.87 -17.08
CA PHE A 437 -1.56 -10.25 -15.90
C PHE A 437 -2.68 -9.23 -15.67
N GLY A 438 -3.71 -9.62 -14.90
CA GLY A 438 -4.86 -8.73 -14.59
C GLY A 438 -6.00 -8.80 -15.62
N ASP A 439 -6.36 -9.99 -16.08
CA ASP A 439 -7.44 -10.26 -17.06
C ASP A 439 -8.79 -9.60 -16.71
N ARG A 440 -9.11 -9.53 -15.42
CA ARG A 440 -10.31 -8.88 -14.89
C ARG A 440 -10.36 -7.37 -15.19
N LEU A 441 -9.30 -6.75 -15.70
CA LEU A 441 -9.30 -5.31 -15.98
C LEU A 441 -10.28 -4.97 -17.07
N ASN A 442 -10.48 -5.92 -17.98
CA ASN A 442 -11.46 -5.79 -19.05
C ASN A 442 -12.89 -5.64 -18.53
N GLU A 443 -13.19 -6.14 -17.32
CA GLU A 443 -14.51 -6.04 -16.68
C GLU A 443 -14.80 -4.65 -16.07
N GLN A 444 -13.80 -3.78 -15.96
CA GLN A 444 -13.94 -2.46 -15.34
C GLN A 444 -14.51 -1.41 -16.31
N LEU A 445 -15.26 -0.44 -15.76
CA LEU A 445 -15.95 0.62 -16.51
C LEU A 445 -15.04 1.76 -17.02
N PHE A 446 -13.74 1.69 -16.78
CA PHE A 446 -12.77 2.69 -17.26
C PHE A 446 -12.52 2.59 -18.76
N SER A 447 -11.99 3.68 -19.33
CA SER A 447 -11.62 3.73 -20.75
C SER A 447 -10.66 2.62 -21.12
N THR A 448 -10.80 2.10 -22.35
CA THR A 448 -9.86 1.14 -22.94
C THR A 448 -8.43 1.67 -22.91
N THR A 449 -8.24 3.00 -23.03
CA THR A 449 -6.91 3.62 -22.96
C THR A 449 -6.24 3.43 -21.60
N LEU A 450 -6.98 3.63 -20.50
CA LEU A 450 -6.44 3.39 -19.15
C LEU A 450 -6.17 1.91 -18.93
N LYS A 451 -7.15 1.06 -19.29
CA LYS A 451 -7.04 -0.40 -19.16
C LYS A 451 -5.82 -0.95 -19.89
N ASN A 452 -5.65 -0.59 -21.16
CA ASN A 452 -4.52 -1.04 -21.96
C ASN A 452 -3.18 -0.56 -21.42
N LEU A 453 -3.09 0.68 -20.93
CA LEU A 453 -1.85 1.19 -20.37
C LEU A 453 -1.44 0.44 -19.09
N ILE A 454 -2.39 0.09 -18.25
CA ILE A 454 -2.13 -0.73 -17.06
C ILE A 454 -1.66 -2.13 -17.47
N LEU A 455 -2.35 -2.79 -18.41
CA LEU A 455 -1.93 -4.11 -18.94
C LEU A 455 -0.55 -4.07 -19.58
N GLU A 456 -0.18 -3.00 -20.28
CA GLU A 456 1.16 -2.81 -20.85
C GLU A 456 2.23 -2.78 -19.76
N CYS A 457 1.94 -2.19 -18.60
CA CYS A 457 2.88 -2.15 -17.49
C CYS A 457 2.94 -3.48 -16.71
N LEU A 458 1.96 -4.37 -16.90
CA LEU A 458 1.92 -5.71 -16.32
C LEU A 458 2.48 -6.79 -17.25
N TYR A 459 3.13 -6.43 -18.36
CA TYR A 459 3.77 -7.43 -19.21
C TYR A 459 4.76 -8.29 -18.41
N GLU A 460 4.75 -9.60 -18.68
CA GLU A 460 5.61 -10.57 -17.99
C GLU A 460 7.09 -10.20 -18.19
N ILE A 461 7.50 -10.00 -19.44
CA ILE A 461 8.87 -9.61 -19.79
C ILE A 461 9.08 -8.13 -19.44
N PRO A 462 9.97 -7.78 -18.49
CA PRO A 462 10.16 -6.39 -18.07
C PRO A 462 10.58 -5.45 -19.22
N ALA A 463 11.36 -5.94 -20.18
CA ALA A 463 11.79 -5.17 -21.36
C ALA A 463 10.63 -4.77 -22.30
N ASN A 464 9.48 -5.45 -22.24
CA ASN A 464 8.31 -5.10 -23.04
C ASN A 464 7.45 -4.00 -22.39
N ARG A 465 7.64 -3.73 -21.10
CA ARG A 465 6.89 -2.69 -20.38
C ARG A 465 7.25 -1.30 -20.92
N PRO A 466 6.30 -0.34 -20.91
CA PRO A 466 6.61 1.03 -21.25
C PRO A 466 7.72 1.61 -20.37
N THR A 467 8.65 2.36 -20.97
CA THR A 467 9.62 3.14 -20.20
C THR A 467 8.93 4.27 -19.45
N LEU A 468 9.53 4.78 -18.37
CA LEU A 468 8.97 5.91 -17.62
C LEU A 468 8.76 7.15 -18.50
N ALA A 469 9.64 7.40 -19.47
CA ALA A 469 9.46 8.49 -20.43
C ALA A 469 8.27 8.28 -21.36
N ALA A 470 8.05 7.04 -21.84
CA ALA A 470 6.87 6.71 -22.64
C ALA A 470 5.59 6.86 -21.83
N LEU A 471 5.56 6.35 -20.59
CA LEU A 471 4.43 6.51 -19.67
C LEU A 471 4.11 7.98 -19.42
N LYS A 472 5.13 8.75 -19.04
CA LYS A 472 4.98 10.18 -18.75
C LYS A 472 4.40 10.95 -19.94
N SER A 473 4.88 10.67 -21.15
CA SER A 473 4.38 11.29 -22.38
C SER A 473 2.92 10.91 -22.65
N LYS A 474 2.60 9.61 -22.60
CA LYS A 474 1.25 9.07 -22.86
C LYS A 474 0.24 9.61 -21.84
N ILE A 475 0.56 9.55 -20.55
CA ILE A 475 -0.30 10.06 -19.47
C ILE A 475 -0.53 11.57 -19.62
N THR A 476 0.53 12.35 -19.90
CA THR A 476 0.41 13.80 -20.07
C THR A 476 -0.51 14.13 -21.25
N ALA A 477 -0.35 13.45 -22.38
CA ALA A 477 -1.21 13.63 -23.53
C ALA A 477 -2.67 13.28 -23.22
N VAL A 478 -2.92 12.16 -22.53
CA VAL A 478 -4.29 11.75 -22.15
C VAL A 478 -4.93 12.77 -21.20
N ILE A 479 -4.20 13.26 -20.19
CA ILE A 479 -4.72 14.30 -19.28
C ILE A 479 -5.14 15.56 -20.05
N VAL A 480 -4.33 16.01 -21.00
CA VAL A 480 -4.65 17.17 -21.85
C VAL A 480 -5.92 16.91 -22.67
N SER A 481 -6.02 15.73 -23.29
CA SER A 481 -7.19 15.33 -24.08
C SER A 481 -8.46 15.22 -23.23
N CYS A 482 -8.38 14.62 -22.04
CA CYS A 482 -9.50 14.55 -21.10
C CYS A 482 -10.00 15.95 -20.71
N LYS A 483 -9.08 16.87 -20.40
CA LYS A 483 -9.45 18.26 -20.08
C LYS A 483 -10.10 18.97 -21.26
N ALA A 484 -9.55 18.81 -22.47
CA ALA A 484 -10.12 19.37 -23.69
C ALA A 484 -11.52 18.82 -24.01
N ALA A 485 -11.78 17.55 -23.66
CA ALA A 485 -13.08 16.91 -23.80
C ALA A 485 -14.05 17.22 -22.64
N GLY A 486 -13.67 18.07 -21.69
CA GLY A 486 -14.53 18.47 -20.57
C GLY A 486 -14.70 17.41 -19.48
N PHE A 487 -13.84 16.39 -19.43
CA PHE A 487 -13.81 15.48 -18.29
C PHE A 487 -13.46 16.26 -17.02
N THR A 488 -14.14 15.92 -15.93
CA THR A 488 -13.92 16.55 -14.63
C THR A 488 -12.96 15.71 -13.78
N GLU A 489 -12.44 16.34 -12.74
CA GLU A 489 -11.67 15.71 -11.66
C GLU A 489 -12.54 15.66 -10.41
N ASP A 490 -12.24 14.69 -9.54
CA ASP A 490 -12.76 14.66 -8.17
C ASP A 490 -12.42 15.97 -7.44
N LYS A 491 -13.32 16.42 -6.58
CA LYS A 491 -13.11 17.66 -5.83
C LYS A 491 -12.21 17.43 -4.64
N TRP A 492 -11.49 18.48 -4.23
CA TRP A 492 -10.56 18.41 -3.09
C TRP A 492 -11.24 17.89 -1.81
N TYR A 493 -12.44 18.36 -1.49
CA TYR A 493 -13.20 17.92 -0.30
C TYR A 493 -13.60 16.43 -0.34
N GLU A 494 -13.56 15.80 -1.52
CA GLU A 494 -13.79 14.36 -1.70
C GLU A 494 -12.53 13.54 -1.39
N MET A 495 -11.37 14.20 -1.32
CA MET A 495 -10.07 13.60 -0.97
C MET A 495 -9.70 13.79 0.50
N GLU A 496 -10.28 14.81 1.14
CA GLU A 496 -9.99 15.13 2.54
C GLU A 496 -10.40 13.99 3.48
N LEU A 497 -9.60 13.82 4.54
CA LEU A 497 -10.11 13.15 5.73
C LEU A 497 -11.25 14.02 6.27
N PRO A 498 -12.41 13.44 6.66
CA PRO A 498 -13.32 14.20 7.50
C PRO A 498 -12.51 14.67 8.71
N ASP A 499 -12.40 15.98 8.88
CA ASP A 499 -11.58 16.61 9.92
C ASP A 499 -11.86 15.92 11.26
N GLU A 500 -10.83 15.57 12.03
CA GLU A 500 -11.02 15.01 13.37
C GLU A 500 -11.92 15.92 14.24
N GLN A 501 -11.91 17.24 14.01
CA GLN A 501 -12.85 18.15 14.65
C GLN A 501 -14.26 18.02 14.09
N SER A 502 -14.46 17.76 12.79
CA SER A 502 -15.77 17.49 12.21
C SER A 502 -16.37 16.17 12.69
N VAL A 503 -15.54 15.13 12.87
CA VAL A 503 -15.95 13.83 13.41
C VAL A 503 -16.24 13.96 14.90
N ARG A 504 -15.37 14.61 15.68
CA ARG A 504 -15.64 14.89 17.10
C ARG A 504 -16.83 15.80 17.31
N ALA A 505 -17.08 16.78 16.44
CA ALA A 505 -18.26 17.64 16.51
C ALA A 505 -19.52 16.81 16.25
N ALA A 506 -19.53 15.98 15.20
CA ALA A 506 -20.65 15.08 14.93
C ALA A 506 -20.89 14.05 16.05
N GLU A 507 -19.83 13.49 16.62
CA GLU A 507 -19.92 12.58 17.78
C GLU A 507 -20.39 13.31 19.05
N THR A 508 -19.95 14.55 19.26
CA THR A 508 -20.37 15.40 20.37
C THR A 508 -21.84 15.79 20.22
N ASP A 509 -22.27 16.18 19.02
CA ASP A 509 -23.66 16.52 18.71
C ASP A 509 -24.57 15.29 18.84
N ALA A 510 -24.12 14.11 18.40
CA ALA A 510 -24.82 12.85 18.59
C ALA A 510 -24.94 12.46 20.07
N ALA A 511 -23.87 12.67 20.86
CA ALA A 511 -23.89 12.43 22.30
C ALA A 511 -24.83 13.42 23.02
N ILE A 512 -24.82 14.69 22.64
CA ILE A 512 -25.75 15.71 23.16
C ILE A 512 -27.19 15.36 22.81
N ALA A 513 -27.46 14.93 21.58
CA ALA A 513 -28.80 14.51 21.14
C ALA A 513 -29.29 13.26 21.89
N LEU A 514 -28.41 12.28 22.12
CA LEU A 514 -28.73 11.07 22.88
C LEU A 514 -29.03 11.41 24.36
N GLU A 515 -28.27 12.32 24.95
CA GLU A 515 -28.49 12.77 26.33
C GLU A 515 -29.75 13.62 26.46
N ALA A 516 -30.02 14.50 25.49
CA ALA A 516 -31.27 15.26 25.42
C ALA A 516 -32.51 14.36 25.29
N ALA A 517 -32.39 13.23 24.59
CA ALA A 517 -33.45 12.23 24.47
C ALA A 517 -33.68 11.40 25.75
N ARG A 518 -32.70 11.36 26.67
CA ARG A 518 -32.79 10.66 27.97
C ARG A 518 -33.38 11.54 29.07
N LEU A 519 -33.37 12.86 28.90
CA LEU A 519 -33.98 13.76 29.86
C LEU A 519 -35.51 13.61 29.79
N PRO A 520 -36.19 13.32 30.91
CA PRO A 520 -37.64 13.27 30.93
C PRO A 520 -38.19 14.63 30.53
N VAL A 521 -39.09 14.65 29.54
CA VAL A 521 -39.80 15.86 29.13
C VAL A 521 -40.53 16.39 30.36
N ALA A 522 -39.99 17.47 30.95
CA ALA A 522 -40.61 18.08 32.10
C ALA A 522 -42.04 18.48 31.71
N PRO A 523 -43.05 18.19 32.54
CA PRO A 523 -44.41 18.60 32.25
C PRO A 523 -44.42 20.11 32.06
N VAL A 524 -44.98 20.54 30.93
CA VAL A 524 -45.08 21.95 30.54
C VAL A 524 -45.78 22.71 31.66
N ALA A 525 -44.99 23.37 32.52
CA ALA A 525 -45.51 24.21 33.57
C ALA A 525 -46.16 25.44 32.92
N GLY A 526 -47.46 25.59 33.15
CA GLY A 526 -48.31 26.57 32.49
C GLY A 526 -47.75 27.99 32.49
N ASN A 527 -47.95 28.64 31.34
CA ASN A 527 -47.76 30.04 31.04
C ASN A 527 -47.92 30.97 32.27
N ARG A 528 -46.81 31.39 32.88
CA ARG A 528 -46.76 32.64 33.64
C ARG A 528 -46.26 33.75 32.72
N LYS A 529 -47.19 34.64 32.35
CA LYS A 529 -46.92 35.91 31.66
C LYS A 529 -45.95 36.76 32.50
N GLY A 530 -44.65 36.62 32.23
CA GLY A 530 -43.60 37.47 32.77
C GLY A 530 -43.44 38.74 31.93
N ARG A 531 -43.66 39.89 32.55
CA ARG A 531 -43.52 41.24 31.99
C ARG A 531 -42.10 41.46 31.43
N PHE A 532 -41.97 41.66 30.12
CA PHE A 532 -40.74 42.14 29.49
C PHE A 532 -40.39 43.55 30.01
N ARG A 533 -39.28 43.68 30.73
CA ARG A 533 -38.62 44.99 30.95
C ARG A 533 -37.68 45.23 29.77
N LYS A 534 -37.95 46.30 29.01
CA LYS A 534 -37.05 46.81 27.96
C LYS A 534 -35.73 47.23 28.60
N ALA A 535 -34.63 46.58 28.22
CA ALA A 535 -33.29 47.07 28.50
C ALA A 535 -32.89 48.05 27.39
N THR A 536 -32.70 49.30 27.79
CA THR A 536 -32.25 50.40 26.93
C THR A 536 -30.77 50.20 26.60
N LEU A 537 -30.44 49.94 25.33
CA LEU A 537 -29.07 49.96 24.83
C LEU A 537 -28.53 51.41 24.89
N LYS A 538 -27.52 51.66 25.73
CA LYS A 538 -26.70 52.87 25.65
C LYS A 538 -25.65 52.67 24.55
N VAL A 539 -25.78 53.43 23.47
CA VAL A 539 -24.76 53.58 22.43
C VAL A 539 -23.71 54.59 22.92
N THR A 540 -22.49 54.14 23.19
CA THR A 540 -21.34 55.03 23.39
C THR A 540 -20.69 55.32 22.04
N ARG A 541 -20.88 56.55 21.56
CA ARG A 541 -20.04 57.20 20.53
C ARG A 541 -18.82 57.83 21.23
N GLY A 542 -17.62 57.39 20.89
CA GLY A 542 -16.39 58.20 20.92
C GLY A 542 -15.73 57.99 19.56
N GLY A 543 -15.30 58.99 18.78
CA GLY A 543 -14.67 60.24 19.14
C GLY A 543 -13.30 60.24 18.45
N ARG A 544 -13.21 60.78 17.22
CA ARG A 544 -11.96 61.16 16.53
C ARG A 544 -11.38 62.43 17.18
N PRO A 545 -10.33 63.07 16.62
CA PRO A 545 -8.93 62.67 16.49
C PRO A 545 -7.98 63.71 17.16
N VAL A 546 -6.71 63.38 17.35
CA VAL A 546 -5.57 64.33 17.23
C VAL A 546 -4.43 63.59 16.54
#